data_AF-A0A350AR03-F1
#
_entry.id   AF-A0A350AR03-F1
#
_cell.length_a   1.000
_cell.length_b   1.000
_cell.length_c   1.000
_cell.angle_alpha   90.00
_cell.angle_beta   90.00
_cell.angle_gamma   90.00
#
_symmetry.space_group_name_H-M   'P 1'
#
loop_
_entity.id
_entity.type
_entity.pdbx_description
1 polymer ?
#
loop_
_entity_poly.entity_id
_entity_poly.type
_entity_poly.pdbx_seq_one_letter_code
_entity_poly.pdbx_strand_id
1 'polypeptide(L)' 'MSNSIFIDRLLNGEKVTWSPLGDAVDLEKGKQLNKELLSKEGLFPAYNGGISYS' A
#
# COMPACT_ATOMS: atom_id res chain seq x y z
N MET A 1 -2.24 1.53 -27.80
CA MET A 1 -0.83 1.64 -27.40
C MET A 1 -0.62 0.71 -26.21
N SER A 2 0.28 -0.27 -26.31
CA SER A 2 0.47 -1.27 -25.25
C SER A 2 1.22 -0.69 -24.05
N ASN A 3 0.85 -1.09 -22.83
CA ASN A 3 1.52 -0.70 -21.57
C ASN A 3 3.04 -0.97 -21.57
N SER A 4 3.53 -1.89 -22.42
CA SER A 4 4.96 -2.23 -22.55
C SER A 4 5.83 -1.02 -22.83
N ILE A 5 5.43 -0.15 -23.77
CA ILE A 5 6.27 0.98 -24.22
C ILE A 5 6.53 1.98 -23.07
N PHE A 6 5.59 2.12 -22.14
CA PHE A 6 5.73 3.05 -21.03
C PHE A 6 6.69 2.50 -19.97
N ILE A 7 6.56 1.24 -19.58
CA ILE A 7 7.43 0.64 -18.56
C ILE A 7 8.86 0.51 -19.08
N ASP A 8 9.06 0.13 -20.34
CA ASP A 8 10.40 -0.02 -20.94
C ASP A 8 11.19 1.30 -20.90
N ARG A 9 10.50 2.44 -21.11
CA ARG A 9 11.09 3.78 -20.99
C ARG A 9 11.48 4.14 -19.56
N LEU A 10 10.67 3.76 -18.57
CA LEU A 10 10.98 4.03 -17.16
C LEU A 10 12.15 3.20 -16.66
N LEU A 11 12.28 1.96 -17.15
CA LEU A 11 13.37 1.07 -16.78
C LEU A 11 14.71 1.47 -17.43
N ASN A 12 14.70 2.15 -18.58
CA ASN A 12 15.91 2.69 -19.23
C ASN A 12 17.06 1.66 -19.38
N GLY A 13 16.73 0.41 -19.71
CA GLY A 13 17.70 -0.67 -19.86
C GLY A 13 18.18 -1.31 -18.55
N GLU A 14 17.67 -0.88 -17.39
CA GLU A 14 17.93 -1.53 -16.12
C GLU A 14 17.33 -2.94 -16.07
N LYS A 15 18.09 -3.86 -15.46
CA LYS A 15 17.64 -5.24 -15.27
C LYS A 15 16.69 -5.31 -14.08
N VAL A 16 15.50 -5.87 -14.29
CA VAL A 16 14.49 -6.06 -13.25
C VAL A 16 14.22 -7.55 -13.06
N THR A 17 14.11 -7.97 -11.80
CA THR A 17 13.72 -9.31 -11.39
C THR A 17 12.43 -9.27 -10.60
N TRP A 18 11.58 -10.28 -10.77
CA TRP A 18 10.41 -10.49 -9.92
C TRP A 18 10.83 -11.23 -8.65
N SER A 19 10.39 -10.74 -7.49
CA SER A 19 10.58 -11.41 -6.19
C SER A 19 9.26 -11.45 -5.41
N PRO A 20 9.08 -12.42 -4.51
CA PRO A 20 8.03 -12.39 -3.50
C PRO A 20 8.10 -11.11 -2.65
N LEU A 21 6.96 -10.50 -2.36
CA LEU A 21 6.89 -9.29 -1.53
C LEU A 21 7.54 -9.50 -0.15
N GLY A 22 7.33 -10.68 0.45
CA GLY A 22 7.86 -11.02 1.78
C GLY A 22 9.39 -11.09 1.86
N ASP A 23 10.08 -11.12 0.73
CA ASP A 23 11.55 -11.07 0.72
C ASP A 23 12.08 -9.62 0.83
N ALA A 24 11.23 -8.62 0.53
CA ALA A 24 11.59 -7.20 0.50
C ALA A 24 11.04 -6.42 1.70
N VAL A 25 10.05 -6.95 2.42
CA VAL A 25 9.37 -6.23 3.50
C VAL A 25 9.04 -7.15 4.67
N ASP A 26 9.09 -6.58 5.87
CA ASP A 26 8.42 -7.14 7.04
C ASP A 26 6.94 -6.75 6.98
N LEU A 27 6.05 -7.75 7.08
CA LEU A 27 4.62 -7.54 6.97
C LEU A 27 3.97 -7.59 8.36
N GLU A 28 3.44 -6.46 8.80
CA GLU A 28 2.69 -6.35 10.06
C GLU A 28 1.22 -5.98 9.83
N LYS A 29 0.34 -6.53 10.67
CA LYS A 29 -1.05 -6.07 10.73
C LYS A 29 -1.14 -4.84 11.63
N GLY A 30 -1.97 -3.87 11.23
CA GLY A 30 -2.36 -2.78 12.11
C GLY A 30 -3.09 -3.26 13.36
N LYS A 31 -3.16 -2.40 14.38
CA LYS A 31 -3.92 -2.67 15.60
C LYS A 31 -5.39 -2.30 15.43
N GLN A 32 -6.28 -3.07 16.03
CA GLN A 32 -7.68 -2.69 16.11
C GLN A 32 -7.83 -1.39 16.91
N LEU A 33 -8.53 -0.42 16.32
CA LEU A 33 -8.91 0.82 16.98
C LEU A 33 -10.44 0.84 17.13
N ASN A 34 -10.91 0.91 18.37
CA ASN A 34 -12.34 0.99 18.66
C ASN A 34 -12.93 2.33 18.19
N LYS A 35 -14.20 2.33 17.77
CA LYS A 35 -14.84 3.51 17.16
C LYS A 35 -14.93 4.69 18.12
N GLU A 36 -15.06 4.42 19.41
CA GLU A 36 -15.14 5.41 20.48
C GLU A 36 -13.82 6.17 20.66
N LEU A 37 -12.71 5.62 20.14
CA LEU A 37 -11.39 6.26 20.14
C LEU A 37 -11.15 7.10 18.87
N LEU A 38 -12.07 7.06 17.89
CA LEU A 38 -11.98 7.90 16.70
C LEU A 38 -12.50 9.31 17.00
N SER A 39 -11.72 10.31 16.59
CA SER A 39 -12.08 11.72 16.68
C SER A 39 -11.91 12.39 15.33
N LYS A 40 -12.82 13.29 14.98
CA LYS A 40 -12.72 14.10 13.75
C LYS A 40 -11.65 15.19 13.87
N GLU A 41 -11.36 15.59 15.09
CA GLU A 41 -10.40 16.63 15.46
C GLU A 41 -9.06 16.02 15.94
N GLY A 42 -8.85 14.72 15.74
CA GLY A 42 -7.62 14.03 16.12
C GLY A 42 -6.41 14.54 15.33
N LEU A 43 -5.24 14.52 15.97
CA LEU A 43 -3.98 14.97 15.36
C LEU A 43 -3.55 14.10 14.16
N PHE A 44 -3.91 12.82 14.17
CA PHE A 44 -3.49 11.86 13.16
C PHE A 44 -4.69 11.18 12.50
N PRO A 45 -4.66 10.95 11.18
CA PRO A 45 -5.68 10.19 10.49
C PRO A 45 -5.64 8.71 10.86
N ALA A 46 -6.81 8.07 10.95
CA ALA A 46 -6.93 6.62 11.09
C ALA A 46 -7.08 5.97 9.71
N TYR A 47 -6.08 5.20 9.28
CA TYR A 47 -6.10 4.44 8.03
C TYR A 47 -6.50 2.98 8.31
N ASN A 48 -7.76 2.64 8.05
CA ASN A 48 -8.33 1.31 8.22
C ASN A 48 -8.80 0.75 6.88
N GLY A 49 -9.21 -0.53 6.84
CA GLY A 49 -9.76 -1.20 5.64
C GLY A 49 -11.09 -0.66 5.11
N GLY A 50 -11.49 0.55 5.50
CA GLY A 50 -12.76 1.19 5.14
C GLY A 50 -13.78 1.22 6.28
N ILE A 51 -14.86 1.96 6.04
CA ILE A 51 -16.03 2.12 6.93
C ILE A 51 -17.28 1.40 6.41
N SER A 52 -17.23 0.89 5.17
CA SER A 52 -18.30 0.13 4.53
C SER A 52 -17.96 -1.37 4.55
N TYR A 53 -18.89 -2.18 5.05
CA TYR A 53 -18.80 -3.64 4.96
C TYR A 53 -18.85 -4.07 3.49
N SER A 54 -18.01 -5.05 3.12
CA SER A 54 -18.17 -5.85 1.90
C SER A 54 -19.39 -6.78 2.02
#